data_AF-A0A3D9BZ27-F1
#
_entry.id   AF-A0A3D9BZ27-F1
#
_cell.length_a   1.000
_cell.length_b   1.000
_cell.length_c   1.000
_cell.angle_alpha   90.00
_cell.angle_beta   90.00
_cell.angle_gamma   90.00
#
_symmetry.space_group_name_H-M   'P 1'
#
loop_
_entity.id
_entity.type
_entity.pdbx_description
1 polymer ?
#
loop_
_entity_poly.entity_id
_entity_poly.type
_entity_poly.pdbx_seq_one_letter_code
_entity_poly.pdbx_strand_id
1 'polypeptide(L)'
;MGAAPRPRPGRRAAPRRAPRRTPGRAGGRAPPAPAGASRRRAPRADRRAPALRRDPRQHDRCRPDADRHAAREALLLRGGLLRSALGSLGAHRNVPRRALPARAARPARGRLGLAGGGGVTPLSLGEAEALARKAARGAGLDWGTAEEAGRAVRWLCAHQFPGGEALAGLLIASDRVPPARRAPVCGMVWRARAGCLCPVTAGAALADRAGAGPHAVTLADLAWPLLLLPFAQAAAARHGATLRVAWPGFRADVAAGALALGPAEAGEAARAAEVTCRPVPVPQGEGRPRGYRAALRPAARAALERFAARTYAPATQAGRLAGAGAGLTDND
;
A
#
# COMPACT_ATOMS: atom_id res chain seq x y z
N MET A 1 38.90 -64.43 20.04
CA MET A 1 39.86 -65.03 19.08
C MET A 1 39.13 -65.32 17.79
N GLY A 2 39.58 -64.77 16.66
CA GLY A 2 38.96 -65.02 15.37
C GLY A 2 39.45 -64.03 14.32
N ALA A 3 40.44 -64.46 13.54
CA ALA A 3 41.18 -63.71 12.56
C ALA A 3 40.37 -63.33 11.30
N ALA A 4 40.84 -62.29 10.62
CA ALA A 4 40.45 -61.93 9.26
C ALA A 4 40.74 -63.06 8.25
N PRO A 5 40.11 -63.04 7.06
CA PRO A 5 40.86 -62.54 5.90
C PRO A 5 40.02 -61.82 4.82
N ARG A 6 40.69 -60.94 4.04
CA ARG A 6 40.33 -60.53 2.66
C ARG A 6 40.97 -61.53 1.67
N PRO A 7 40.46 -61.76 0.43
CA PRO A 7 40.69 -60.85 -0.72
C PRO A 7 39.61 -60.86 -1.86
N ARG A 8 39.91 -60.05 -2.90
CA ARG A 8 39.22 -59.66 -4.18
C ARG A 8 39.08 -60.85 -5.20
N PRO A 9 38.82 -60.74 -6.55
CA PRO A 9 38.56 -59.62 -7.50
C PRO A 9 37.57 -59.90 -8.71
N GLY A 10 37.46 -58.96 -9.68
CA GLY A 10 37.06 -59.20 -11.09
C GLY A 10 35.61 -58.82 -11.45
N ARG A 11 35.24 -58.20 -12.59
CA ARG A 11 35.73 -58.29 -13.98
C ARG A 11 35.41 -57.02 -14.81
N ARG A 12 36.28 -56.74 -15.79
CA ARG A 12 36.12 -55.83 -16.94
C ARG A 12 35.21 -56.45 -18.02
N ALA A 13 34.53 -55.61 -18.82
CA ALA A 13 34.35 -55.82 -20.28
C ALA A 13 33.91 -54.54 -21.00
N ALA A 14 34.59 -54.22 -22.10
CA ALA A 14 34.20 -53.32 -23.21
C ALA A 14 34.32 -54.17 -24.50
N PRO A 15 34.23 -53.63 -25.74
CA PRO A 15 33.22 -52.81 -26.44
C PRO A 15 32.68 -53.54 -27.73
N ARG A 16 31.79 -52.92 -28.52
CA ARG A 16 31.56 -53.18 -29.99
C ARG A 16 30.52 -52.18 -30.55
N ARG A 17 30.93 -51.17 -31.34
CA ARG A 17 31.10 -51.06 -32.82
C ARG A 17 29.80 -50.91 -33.65
N ALA A 18 29.76 -49.82 -34.41
CA ALA A 18 28.78 -49.39 -35.43
C ALA A 18 28.83 -50.20 -36.75
N PRO A 19 27.94 -49.91 -37.71
CA PRO A 19 28.37 -49.34 -39.00
C PRO A 19 27.46 -48.19 -39.52
N ARG A 20 28.00 -47.07 -40.04
CA ARG A 20 28.22 -46.70 -41.47
C ARG A 20 26.94 -46.75 -42.34
N ARG A 21 26.54 -45.71 -43.08
CA ARG A 21 27.20 -45.17 -44.30
C ARG A 21 26.74 -43.74 -44.67
N THR A 22 27.60 -43.13 -45.49
CA THR A 22 27.79 -41.72 -45.92
C THR A 22 27.19 -41.44 -47.34
N PRO A 23 27.66 -40.48 -48.20
CA PRO A 23 26.88 -39.30 -48.65
C PRO A 23 26.88 -39.08 -50.20
N GLY A 24 26.37 -37.95 -50.69
CA GLY A 24 26.63 -37.44 -52.07
C GLY A 24 26.01 -36.04 -52.25
N ARG A 25 26.80 -34.95 -52.38
CA ARG A 25 27.33 -34.29 -53.60
C ARG A 25 26.23 -33.87 -54.60
N ALA A 26 26.26 -32.76 -55.35
CA ALA A 26 26.99 -31.49 -55.44
C ALA A 26 26.41 -30.78 -56.69
N GLY A 27 26.46 -29.45 -56.79
CA GLY A 27 26.32 -28.78 -58.10
C GLY A 27 25.74 -27.37 -58.04
N GLY A 28 26.56 -26.36 -58.32
CA GLY A 28 26.13 -24.99 -58.61
C GLY A 28 26.19 -24.68 -60.11
N ARG A 29 25.49 -23.60 -60.52
CA ARG A 29 25.85 -22.66 -61.60
C ARG A 29 24.73 -21.61 -61.78
N ALA A 30 25.14 -20.37 -62.05
CA ALA A 30 24.32 -19.23 -62.53
C ALA A 30 24.72 -18.92 -64.00
N PRO A 31 24.28 -17.80 -64.64
CA PRO A 31 22.94 -17.33 -65.10
C PRO A 31 22.92 -17.25 -66.68
N PRO A 32 21.97 -16.56 -67.38
CA PRO A 32 22.01 -15.09 -67.59
C PRO A 32 20.64 -14.38 -67.82
N ALA A 33 20.67 -13.04 -67.97
CA ALA A 33 19.58 -12.11 -68.36
C ALA A 33 19.28 -12.13 -69.89
N PRO A 34 18.25 -11.41 -70.43
CA PRO A 34 18.43 -9.98 -70.77
C PRO A 34 17.18 -9.04 -70.79
N ALA A 35 17.48 -7.73 -70.72
CA ALA A 35 16.95 -6.53 -71.42
C ALA A 35 15.47 -6.31 -71.78
N GLY A 36 15.00 -5.07 -71.54
CA GLY A 36 13.87 -4.45 -72.26
C GLY A 36 13.37 -3.13 -71.64
N ALA A 37 13.70 -2.00 -72.26
CA ALA A 37 13.38 -0.64 -71.81
C ALA A 37 12.05 -0.09 -72.40
N SER A 38 11.37 0.84 -71.73
CA SER A 38 11.02 2.16 -72.30
C SER A 38 10.14 3.07 -71.41
N ARG A 39 10.69 4.28 -71.23
CA ARG A 39 10.13 5.63 -70.97
C ARG A 39 8.61 5.83 -71.14
N ARG A 40 7.98 6.64 -70.27
CA ARG A 40 7.59 8.06 -70.54
C ARG A 40 6.68 8.70 -69.46
N ARG A 41 7.03 9.96 -69.14
CA ARG A 41 6.20 11.15 -68.82
C ARG A 41 5.46 11.27 -67.48
N ALA A 42 5.83 12.33 -66.76
CA ALA A 42 4.97 13.11 -65.87
C ALA A 42 4.08 14.09 -66.68
N PRO A 43 3.03 14.65 -66.05
CA PRO A 43 2.92 16.11 -66.01
C PRO A 43 2.51 16.70 -64.64
N ARG A 44 2.83 17.99 -64.50
CA ARG A 44 2.57 18.91 -63.38
C ARG A 44 1.15 19.51 -63.39
N ALA A 45 0.74 20.07 -62.24
CA ALA A 45 0.06 21.37 -62.01
C ALA A 45 -0.94 21.22 -60.86
N ASP A 46 -0.67 21.73 -59.66
CA ASP A 46 -0.85 23.14 -59.21
C ASP A 46 -2.33 23.52 -58.98
N ARG A 47 -2.69 23.69 -57.70
CA ARG A 47 -3.84 24.48 -57.20
C ARG A 47 -3.63 24.79 -55.71
N ARG A 48 -3.24 26.03 -55.40
CA ARG A 48 -3.56 26.74 -54.13
C ARG A 48 -5.08 26.99 -54.11
N ALA A 49 -5.85 27.11 -53.01
CA ALA A 49 -5.71 27.66 -51.65
C ALA A 49 -6.93 27.16 -50.80
N PRO A 50 -7.26 27.64 -49.56
CA PRO A 50 -6.53 28.46 -48.59
C PRO A 50 -6.44 27.82 -47.18
N ALA A 51 -5.65 28.45 -46.30
CA ALA A 51 -5.49 28.09 -44.90
C ALA A 51 -6.70 28.50 -44.05
N LEU A 52 -7.35 27.53 -43.41
CA LEU A 52 -8.23 27.76 -42.26
C LEU A 52 -7.38 27.71 -40.98
N ARG A 53 -7.48 28.77 -40.18
CA ARG A 53 -6.83 28.93 -38.88
C ARG A 53 -7.13 27.72 -37.99
N ARG A 54 -6.07 27.06 -37.49
CA ARG A 54 -6.17 25.99 -36.49
C ARG A 54 -6.47 26.58 -35.12
N ASP A 55 -7.43 25.97 -34.43
CA ASP A 55 -7.73 26.17 -33.00
C ASP A 55 -6.56 25.63 -32.15
N PRO A 56 -6.00 26.39 -31.19
CA PRO A 56 -4.89 25.95 -30.34
C PRO A 56 -5.24 24.85 -29.33
N ARG A 57 -6.49 24.35 -29.28
CA ARG A 57 -6.95 23.42 -28.23
C ARG A 57 -7.07 21.96 -28.64
N GLN A 58 -6.67 21.58 -29.85
CA GLN A 58 -6.64 20.17 -30.26
C GLN A 58 -5.23 19.60 -30.18
N HIS A 59 -4.98 18.74 -29.19
CA HIS A 59 -3.82 17.85 -29.21
C HIS A 59 -4.15 16.64 -30.10
N ASP A 60 -3.39 16.53 -31.19
CA ASP A 60 -3.36 15.38 -32.08
C ASP A 60 -3.10 14.08 -31.32
N ARG A 61 -4.00 13.11 -31.45
CA ARG A 61 -3.72 11.69 -31.16
C ARG A 61 -3.75 10.91 -32.47
N CYS A 62 -2.59 10.73 -33.08
CA CYS A 62 -2.36 9.68 -34.07
C CYS A 62 -1.18 8.81 -33.61
N ARG A 63 -1.47 7.57 -33.16
CA ARG A 63 -0.67 6.34 -33.35
C ARG A 63 -1.36 5.13 -32.69
N PRO A 64 -1.06 3.88 -33.10
CA PRO A 64 -1.85 3.12 -34.07
C PRO A 64 -2.58 1.89 -33.48
N ASP A 65 -3.46 1.33 -34.29
CA ASP A 65 -4.21 0.08 -34.09
C ASP A 65 -3.31 -1.11 -33.66
N ALA A 66 -3.42 -1.52 -32.39
CA ALA A 66 -2.99 -2.85 -31.93
C ALA A 66 -3.77 -3.40 -30.72
N ASP A 67 -4.63 -2.62 -30.04
CA ASP A 67 -5.25 -3.03 -28.76
C ASP A 67 -6.77 -3.26 -28.79
N ARG A 68 -7.37 -3.43 -29.97
CA ARG A 68 -8.82 -3.66 -30.07
C ARG A 68 -9.28 -5.07 -29.66
N HIS A 69 -8.38 -5.98 -29.26
CA HIS A 69 -8.75 -7.33 -28.85
C HIS A 69 -8.90 -7.54 -27.33
N ALA A 70 -8.28 -6.72 -26.48
CA ALA A 70 -8.37 -6.86 -25.02
C ALA A 70 -9.63 -6.20 -24.42
N ALA A 71 -10.27 -5.27 -25.13
CA ALA A 71 -11.48 -4.59 -24.67
C ALA A 71 -12.79 -5.36 -24.93
N ARG A 72 -12.73 -6.54 -25.58
CA ARG A 72 -13.90 -7.41 -25.83
C ARG A 72 -14.02 -8.60 -24.88
N GLU A 73 -13.00 -8.92 -24.09
CA GLU A 73 -13.08 -10.00 -23.08
C GLU A 73 -13.57 -9.51 -21.70
N ALA A 74 -13.63 -8.20 -21.46
CA ALA A 74 -14.14 -7.63 -20.21
C ALA A 74 -15.68 -7.51 -20.14
N LEU A 75 -16.42 -8.00 -21.15
CA LEU A 75 -17.88 -7.88 -21.24
C LEU A 75 -18.65 -9.22 -21.19
N LEU A 76 -18.01 -10.32 -20.77
CA LEU A 76 -18.62 -11.65 -20.76
C LEU A 76 -18.58 -12.41 -19.42
N LEU A 77 -18.48 -11.71 -18.29
CA LEU A 77 -18.74 -12.30 -16.96
C LEU A 77 -19.55 -11.34 -16.05
N ARG A 78 -20.63 -10.78 -16.60
CA ARG A 78 -21.75 -10.23 -15.82
C ARG A 78 -23.01 -11.02 -16.15
N GLY A 79 -23.42 -11.88 -15.22
CA GLY A 79 -24.75 -12.49 -15.24
C GLY A 79 -24.74 -13.89 -14.64
N GLY A 80 -25.12 -14.01 -13.37
CA GLY A 80 -25.45 -15.32 -12.81
C GLY A 80 -25.25 -15.48 -11.31
N LEU A 81 -26.27 -15.07 -10.54
CA LEU A 81 -26.77 -15.78 -9.35
C LEU A 81 -25.82 -16.01 -8.15
N LEU A 82 -25.86 -15.11 -7.17
CA LEU A 82 -25.96 -15.54 -5.76
C LEU A 82 -27.05 -14.72 -5.07
N ARG A 83 -28.18 -15.40 -4.85
CA ARG A 83 -29.31 -14.94 -4.04
C ARG A 83 -28.84 -14.64 -2.63
N SER A 84 -29.29 -13.50 -2.13
CA SER A 84 -29.25 -13.10 -0.72
C SER A 84 -29.87 -14.21 0.15
N ALA A 85 -29.09 -14.73 1.10
CA ALA A 85 -29.59 -15.58 2.19
C ALA A 85 -29.83 -14.73 3.46
N LEU A 86 -30.42 -13.54 3.31
CA LEU A 86 -31.01 -12.80 4.43
C LEU A 86 -32.47 -13.25 4.58
N GLY A 87 -32.64 -14.32 5.35
CA GLY A 87 -33.95 -14.72 5.85
C GLY A 87 -34.53 -13.63 6.76
N SER A 88 -35.83 -13.40 6.60
CA SER A 88 -36.68 -12.64 7.51
C SER A 88 -36.49 -13.12 8.97
N LEU A 89 -36.05 -12.22 9.84
CA LEU A 89 -36.18 -12.37 11.30
C LEU A 89 -36.81 -11.09 11.86
N GLY A 90 -38.06 -10.85 11.45
CA GLY A 90 -39.02 -10.12 12.26
C GLY A 90 -39.57 -11.03 13.34
N ALA A 91 -38.99 -10.98 14.55
CA ALA A 91 -39.62 -11.50 15.75
C ALA A 91 -39.11 -10.70 16.95
N HIS A 92 -39.99 -9.83 17.47
CA HIS A 92 -39.84 -9.20 18.77
C HIS A 92 -39.68 -10.29 19.84
N ARG A 93 -38.46 -10.47 20.37
CA ARG A 93 -38.23 -11.24 21.59
C ARG A 93 -37.86 -10.28 22.71
N ASN A 94 -38.75 -10.24 23.71
CA ASN A 94 -38.56 -9.55 24.97
C ASN A 94 -37.33 -10.11 25.71
N VAL A 95 -36.36 -9.25 26.01
CA VAL A 95 -35.19 -9.61 26.84
C VAL A 95 -35.54 -9.28 28.29
N PRO A 96 -35.56 -10.25 29.23
CA PRO A 96 -35.81 -9.95 30.64
C PRO A 96 -34.64 -9.16 31.23
N ARG A 97 -34.96 -8.04 31.90
CA ARG A 97 -34.02 -7.21 32.67
C ARG A 97 -33.31 -8.06 33.72
N ARG A 98 -32.01 -8.28 33.56
CA ARG A 98 -31.15 -8.87 34.59
C ARG A 98 -30.57 -7.75 35.46
N ALA A 99 -30.78 -7.86 36.76
CA ALA A 99 -30.31 -6.92 37.77
C ALA A 99 -28.77 -6.84 37.79
N LEU A 100 -28.27 -5.61 37.96
CA LEU A 100 -26.85 -5.29 38.14
C LEU A 100 -26.35 -5.84 39.49
N PRO A 101 -25.24 -6.59 39.55
CA PRO A 101 -24.58 -6.87 40.82
C PRO A 101 -23.79 -5.63 41.29
N ALA A 102 -23.80 -5.47 42.61
CA ALA A 102 -23.19 -4.37 43.33
C ALA A 102 -21.66 -4.29 43.20
N ARG A 103 -21.16 -3.06 43.38
CA ARG A 103 -19.77 -2.62 43.45
C ARG A 103 -18.79 -3.70 43.95
N ALA A 104 -17.82 -4.05 43.11
CA ALA A 104 -16.55 -4.65 43.55
C ALA A 104 -15.42 -3.60 43.46
N ALA A 105 -14.61 -3.57 44.50
CA ALA A 105 -13.66 -2.53 44.85
C ALA A 105 -12.56 -2.29 43.80
N ARG A 106 -12.15 -1.01 43.67
CA ARG A 106 -10.91 -0.59 42.99
C ARG A 106 -9.70 -1.00 43.85
N PRO A 107 -8.68 -1.67 43.30
CA PRO A 107 -7.37 -1.63 43.93
C PRO A 107 -6.68 -0.31 43.60
N ALA A 108 -6.06 0.27 44.63
CA ALA A 108 -5.36 1.53 44.58
C ALA A 108 -3.99 1.39 43.87
N ARG A 109 -3.72 2.39 43.04
CA ARG A 109 -2.43 2.91 42.54
C ARG A 109 -1.13 2.27 43.06
N GLY A 110 -0.31 1.80 42.11
CA GLY A 110 1.15 1.92 42.17
C GLY A 110 1.60 3.15 41.38
N ARG A 111 2.12 4.17 42.07
CA ARG A 111 2.75 5.36 41.49
C ARG A 111 4.14 4.98 40.96
N LEU A 112 4.39 5.22 39.67
CA LEU A 112 5.70 5.66 39.19
C LEU A 112 5.52 7.07 38.63
N GLY A 113 6.21 8.02 39.27
CA GLY A 113 6.04 9.44 39.03
C GLY A 113 6.65 9.88 37.71
N LEU A 114 5.85 10.52 36.88
CA LEU A 114 6.28 11.62 36.03
C LEU A 114 5.24 12.73 36.17
N ALA A 115 5.66 13.82 36.79
CA ALA A 115 4.89 15.05 36.89
C ALA A 115 4.80 15.69 35.50
N GLY A 116 3.55 15.85 35.04
CA GLY A 116 3.18 16.49 33.79
C GLY A 116 1.80 16.00 33.43
N GLY A 117 0.78 16.85 33.54
CA GLY A 117 -0.60 16.52 33.20
C GLY A 117 -0.73 16.17 31.72
N GLY A 118 -0.42 14.92 31.36
CA GLY A 118 -0.50 14.38 30.01
C GLY A 118 -1.94 14.04 29.64
N GLY A 119 -2.81 15.04 29.61
CA GLY A 119 -4.20 14.84 29.20
C GLY A 119 -4.25 14.41 27.74
N VAL A 120 -4.65 13.16 27.47
CA VAL A 120 -4.91 12.70 26.10
C VAL A 120 -6.23 13.30 25.64
N THR A 121 -6.29 13.87 24.44
CA THR A 121 -7.56 14.41 23.93
C THR A 121 -8.34 13.33 23.18
N PRO A 122 -9.55 12.95 23.65
CA PRO A 122 -10.35 11.95 22.97
C PRO A 122 -10.89 12.51 21.65
N LEU A 123 -10.84 11.69 20.60
CA LEU A 123 -11.39 11.98 19.28
C LEU A 123 -12.18 10.75 18.81
N SER A 124 -13.19 10.96 17.96
CA SER A 124 -13.71 9.85 17.15
C SER A 124 -12.62 9.38 16.17
N LEU A 125 -12.72 8.11 15.74
CA LEU A 125 -11.79 7.58 14.74
C LEU A 125 -11.84 8.37 13.41
N GLY A 126 -13.03 8.87 13.03
CA GLY A 126 -13.21 9.68 11.82
C GLY A 126 -12.58 11.07 11.93
N GLU A 127 -12.63 11.70 13.11
CA GLU A 127 -11.94 12.98 13.33
C GLU A 127 -10.43 12.81 13.27
N ALA A 128 -9.88 11.75 13.87
CA ALA A 128 -8.45 11.44 13.78
C ALA A 128 -8.02 11.19 12.33
N GLU A 129 -8.80 10.43 11.57
CA GLU A 129 -8.60 10.20 10.13
C GLU A 129 -8.60 11.50 9.32
N ALA A 130 -9.62 12.33 9.51
CA ALA A 130 -9.78 13.58 8.78
C ALA A 130 -8.65 14.58 9.09
N LEU A 131 -8.26 14.69 10.36
CA LEU A 131 -7.13 15.52 10.79
C LEU A 131 -5.82 15.00 10.19
N ALA A 132 -5.55 13.70 10.28
CA ALA A 132 -4.37 13.06 9.72
C ALA A 132 -4.26 13.27 8.21
N ARG A 133 -5.36 13.11 7.46
CA ARG A 133 -5.41 13.34 6.02
C ARG A 133 -5.09 14.80 5.68
N LYS A 134 -5.70 15.77 6.36
CA LYS A 134 -5.41 17.20 6.15
C LYS A 134 -3.95 17.54 6.47
N ALA A 135 -3.43 17.01 7.57
CA ALA A 135 -2.03 17.17 7.96
C ALA A 135 -1.07 16.62 6.89
N ALA A 136 -1.33 15.40 6.40
CA ALA A 136 -0.56 14.80 5.33
C ALA A 136 -0.56 15.64 4.04
N ARG A 137 -1.72 16.19 3.64
CA ARG A 137 -1.80 17.13 2.50
C ARG A 137 -1.00 18.41 2.76
N GLY A 138 -1.12 18.98 3.95
CA GLY A 138 -0.38 20.19 4.33
C GLY A 138 1.14 19.99 4.46
N ALA A 139 1.59 18.75 4.62
CA ALA A 139 3.00 18.36 4.54
C ALA A 139 3.50 18.14 3.10
N GLY A 140 2.64 18.28 2.09
CA GLY A 140 3.01 18.16 0.67
C GLY A 140 2.89 16.75 0.09
N LEU A 141 2.26 15.80 0.80
CA LEU A 141 1.91 14.49 0.21
C LEU A 141 0.75 14.66 -0.78
N ASP A 142 0.71 13.87 -1.86
CA ASP A 142 -0.38 13.89 -2.85
C ASP A 142 -1.74 13.41 -2.26
N TRP A 143 -2.83 13.56 -3.03
CA TRP A 143 -4.19 13.22 -2.55
C TRP A 143 -4.30 11.75 -2.11
N GLY A 144 -3.76 10.83 -2.90
CA GLY A 144 -3.84 9.39 -2.62
C GLY A 144 -3.02 9.03 -1.39
N THR A 145 -1.74 9.44 -1.35
CA THR A 145 -0.86 9.16 -0.20
C THR A 145 -1.41 9.75 1.11
N ALA A 146 -2.05 10.92 1.06
CA ALA A 146 -2.65 11.51 2.25
C ALA A 146 -3.91 10.80 2.73
N GLU A 147 -4.72 10.26 1.82
CA GLU A 147 -5.87 9.43 2.17
C GLU A 147 -5.41 8.14 2.84
N GLU A 148 -4.39 7.50 2.28
CA GLU A 148 -3.76 6.32 2.87
C GLU A 148 -3.16 6.62 4.26
N ALA A 149 -2.53 7.77 4.45
CA ALA A 149 -2.04 8.20 5.76
C ALA A 149 -3.19 8.35 6.79
N GLY A 150 -4.32 8.92 6.38
CA GLY A 150 -5.51 9.05 7.23
C GLY A 150 -6.07 7.69 7.64
N ARG A 151 -6.27 6.79 6.67
CA ARG A 151 -6.75 5.41 6.91
C ARG A 151 -5.79 4.63 7.82
N ALA A 152 -4.49 4.82 7.65
CA ALA A 152 -3.48 4.20 8.48
C ALA A 152 -3.57 4.66 9.94
N VAL A 153 -3.68 5.98 10.19
CA VAL A 153 -3.87 6.53 11.53
C VAL A 153 -5.14 5.99 12.18
N ARG A 154 -6.27 6.00 11.45
CA ARG A 154 -7.53 5.44 11.94
C ARG A 154 -7.37 3.99 12.37
N TRP A 155 -6.75 3.18 11.53
CA TRP A 155 -6.56 1.76 11.81
C TRP A 155 -5.71 1.54 13.06
N LEU A 156 -4.62 2.30 13.20
CA LEU A 156 -3.74 2.23 14.36
C LEU A 156 -4.47 2.64 15.64
N CYS A 157 -5.20 3.76 15.62
CA CYS A 157 -5.99 4.20 16.77
C CYS A 157 -7.08 3.19 17.12
N ALA A 158 -7.73 2.57 16.13
CA ALA A 158 -8.70 1.49 16.38
C ALA A 158 -8.04 0.29 17.08
N HIS A 159 -6.77 0.01 16.84
CA HIS A 159 -6.03 -1.04 17.55
C HIS A 159 -5.23 -0.50 18.74
N GLN A 160 -5.58 0.68 19.28
CA GLN A 160 -4.95 1.29 20.46
C GLN A 160 -3.44 1.54 20.29
N PHE A 161 -2.98 1.73 19.04
CA PHE A 161 -1.65 2.22 18.74
C PHE A 161 -1.63 3.76 18.66
N PRO A 162 -0.47 4.39 18.92
CA PRO A 162 -0.28 5.84 18.84
C PRO A 162 -0.13 6.30 17.38
N GLY A 163 -1.17 6.07 16.58
CA GLY A 163 -1.14 6.35 15.14
C GLY A 163 -0.98 7.84 14.82
N GLY A 164 -1.65 8.71 15.57
CA GLY A 164 -1.54 10.15 15.40
C GLY A 164 -0.14 10.68 15.71
N GLU A 165 0.48 10.16 16.75
CA GLU A 165 1.85 10.45 17.16
C GLU A 165 2.84 9.96 16.11
N ALA A 166 2.66 8.74 15.59
CA ALA A 166 3.52 8.18 14.56
C ALA A 166 3.47 9.03 13.28
N LEU A 167 2.28 9.44 12.85
CA LEU A 167 2.15 10.33 11.70
C LEU A 167 2.74 11.71 12.00
N ALA A 168 2.47 12.30 13.16
CA ALA A 168 3.03 13.60 13.54
C ALA A 168 4.57 13.59 13.49
N GLY A 169 5.19 12.55 14.06
CA GLY A 169 6.64 12.35 14.00
C GLY A 169 7.16 12.24 12.58
N LEU A 170 6.51 11.42 11.74
CA LEU A 170 6.85 11.29 10.32
C LEU A 170 6.77 12.63 9.58
N LEU A 171 5.70 13.40 9.76
CA LEU A 171 5.53 14.68 9.07
C LEU A 171 6.55 15.72 9.53
N ILE A 172 6.85 15.78 10.84
CA ILE A 172 7.90 16.67 11.37
C ILE A 172 9.27 16.33 10.78
N ALA A 173 9.66 15.05 10.83
CA ALA A 173 10.97 14.60 10.36
C ALA A 173 11.15 14.70 8.84
N SER A 174 10.07 14.94 8.11
CA SER A 174 10.08 15.02 6.65
C SER A 174 9.55 16.32 6.08
N ASP A 175 9.37 17.32 6.94
CA ASP A 175 8.89 18.62 6.51
C ASP A 175 9.86 19.19 5.46
N ARG A 176 9.31 19.68 4.35
CA ARG A 176 10.05 20.19 3.18
C ARG A 176 10.99 19.20 2.50
N VAL A 177 10.93 17.90 2.81
CA VAL A 177 11.63 16.86 2.05
C VAL A 177 10.73 16.38 0.92
N PRO A 178 11.17 16.44 -0.37
CA PRO A 178 10.36 15.97 -1.49
C PRO A 178 9.94 14.50 -1.31
N PRO A 179 8.63 14.16 -1.39
CA PRO A 179 8.14 12.80 -1.16
C PRO A 179 8.81 11.75 -2.05
N ALA A 180 9.14 12.10 -3.30
CA ALA A 180 9.80 11.23 -4.27
C ALA A 180 11.19 10.70 -3.82
N ARG A 181 11.90 11.43 -2.95
CA ARG A 181 13.19 10.98 -2.40
C ARG A 181 13.03 9.80 -1.45
N ARG A 182 11.91 9.76 -0.72
CA ARG A 182 11.60 8.74 0.29
C ARG A 182 10.69 7.62 -0.22
N ALA A 183 10.31 7.68 -1.50
CA ALA A 183 9.49 6.66 -2.14
C ALA A 183 10.27 5.32 -2.23
N PRO A 184 9.57 4.17 -2.14
CA PRO A 184 10.20 2.86 -2.22
C PRO A 184 10.81 2.60 -3.60
N VAL A 185 12.06 2.14 -3.61
CA VAL A 185 12.66 1.39 -4.72
C VAL A 185 12.50 -0.09 -4.38
N CYS A 186 11.64 -0.79 -5.13
CA CYS A 186 11.27 -2.17 -4.84
C CYS A 186 12.24 -3.15 -5.51
N GLY A 187 13.17 -3.71 -4.75
CA GLY A 187 14.05 -4.83 -5.15
C GLY A 187 13.92 -6.01 -4.19
N MET A 188 15.01 -6.76 -3.98
CA MET A 188 15.09 -7.78 -2.92
C MET A 188 14.92 -7.14 -1.53
N VAL A 189 15.52 -5.97 -1.33
CA VAL A 189 15.34 -5.11 -0.15
C VAL A 189 14.80 -3.77 -0.62
N TRP A 190 13.70 -3.33 -0.04
CA TRP A 190 13.05 -2.08 -0.37
C TRP A 190 13.70 -0.95 0.42
N ARG A 191 14.11 0.11 -0.27
CA ARG A 191 14.80 1.26 0.32
C ARG A 191 14.28 2.55 -0.30
N ALA A 192 14.46 3.67 0.40
CA ALA A 192 14.27 4.98 -0.22
C ALA A 192 15.35 5.25 -1.27
N ARG A 193 15.08 6.15 -2.22
CA ARG A 193 16.12 6.70 -3.10
C ARG A 193 17.15 7.52 -2.33
N ALA A 194 16.72 8.22 -1.27
CA ALA A 194 17.57 8.94 -0.34
C ALA A 194 16.87 9.13 1.02
N GLY A 195 17.63 9.12 2.11
CA GLY A 195 17.10 9.23 3.47
C GLY A 195 16.35 7.97 3.91
N CYS A 196 15.40 8.14 4.82
CA CYS A 196 14.57 7.04 5.33
C CYS A 196 13.36 6.75 4.43
N LEU A 197 12.97 5.47 4.39
CA LEU A 197 11.82 4.99 3.63
C LEU A 197 10.52 5.47 4.27
N CYS A 198 9.65 6.08 3.47
CA CYS A 198 8.34 6.53 3.90
C CYS A 198 7.40 5.32 4.06
N PRO A 199 6.83 5.08 5.27
CA PRO A 199 6.01 3.90 5.53
C PRO A 199 4.69 3.91 4.78
N VAL A 200 4.13 5.09 4.48
CA VAL A 200 2.85 5.21 3.75
C VAL A 200 3.03 4.78 2.30
N THR A 201 4.04 5.30 1.60
CA THR A 201 4.29 4.93 0.20
C THR A 201 4.81 3.49 0.06
N ALA A 202 5.62 3.03 1.02
CA ALA A 202 6.07 1.65 1.06
C ALA A 202 4.90 0.69 1.35
N GLY A 203 4.01 1.06 2.27
CA GLY A 203 2.80 0.31 2.56
C GLY A 203 1.83 0.24 1.38
N ALA A 204 1.58 1.35 0.70
CA ALA A 204 0.76 1.35 -0.52
C ALA A 204 1.36 0.39 -1.57
N ALA A 205 2.67 0.48 -1.83
CA ALA A 205 3.36 -0.43 -2.73
C ALA A 205 3.27 -1.91 -2.29
N LEU A 206 3.30 -2.19 -0.98
CA LEU A 206 3.10 -3.52 -0.42
C LEU A 206 1.68 -4.05 -0.69
N ALA A 207 0.66 -3.22 -0.46
CA ALA A 207 -0.74 -3.58 -0.69
C ALA A 207 -1.08 -3.74 -2.18
N ASP A 208 -0.45 -2.98 -3.07
CA ASP A 208 -0.63 -3.06 -4.52
C ASP A 208 0.04 -4.30 -5.12
N ARG A 209 1.24 -4.62 -4.65
CA ARG A 209 1.99 -5.82 -5.09
C ARG A 209 1.39 -7.12 -4.58
N ALA A 210 0.30 -7.07 -3.81
CA ALA A 210 -0.51 -8.22 -3.46
C ALA A 210 -1.19 -8.90 -4.68
N GLY A 211 -1.00 -8.41 -5.91
CA GLY A 211 -1.33 -9.19 -7.12
C GLY A 211 -0.36 -10.34 -7.40
N ALA A 212 0.88 -10.27 -6.90
CA ALA A 212 1.95 -11.22 -7.25
C ALA A 212 2.03 -12.45 -6.32
N GLY A 213 1.20 -12.53 -5.27
CA GLY A 213 1.25 -13.56 -4.23
C GLY A 213 1.96 -13.10 -2.94
N PRO A 214 1.79 -13.82 -1.80
CA PRO A 214 2.31 -13.39 -0.51
C PRO A 214 3.82 -13.62 -0.42
N HIS A 215 4.61 -12.69 -0.96
CA HIS A 215 6.07 -12.77 -0.93
C HIS A 215 6.63 -12.10 0.32
N ALA A 216 7.75 -12.65 0.82
CA ALA A 216 8.51 -11.98 1.85
C ALA A 216 9.15 -10.70 1.28
N VAL A 217 8.99 -9.59 2.02
CA VAL A 217 9.57 -8.29 1.71
C VAL A 217 10.40 -7.84 2.89
N THR A 218 11.61 -7.38 2.61
CA THR A 218 12.47 -6.71 3.59
C THR A 218 12.50 -5.23 3.24
N LEU A 219 12.14 -4.38 4.19
CA LEU A 219 12.20 -2.93 4.07
C LEU A 219 13.35 -2.44 4.94
N ALA A 220 14.27 -1.69 4.36
CA ALA A 220 15.37 -1.12 5.11
C ALA A 220 15.20 0.38 5.30
N ASP A 221 15.63 0.81 6.47
CA ASP A 221 15.58 2.19 6.92
C ASP A 221 14.18 2.82 6.99
N LEU A 222 13.22 2.07 7.51
CA LEU A 222 11.81 2.47 7.54
C LEU A 222 11.54 3.47 8.67
N ALA A 223 10.97 4.62 8.32
CA ALA A 223 10.52 5.61 9.29
C ALA A 223 9.18 5.18 9.92
N TRP A 224 9.00 5.37 11.23
CA TRP A 224 7.78 5.05 12.00
C TRP A 224 7.08 3.75 11.53
N PRO A 225 7.72 2.58 11.69
CA PRO A 225 7.25 1.31 11.13
C PRO A 225 5.85 0.88 11.54
N LEU A 226 5.30 1.39 12.65
CA LEU A 226 3.88 1.18 13.01
C LEU A 226 2.92 1.57 11.89
N LEU A 227 3.23 2.62 11.12
CA LEU A 227 2.41 3.07 10.00
C LEU A 227 2.32 2.04 8.86
N LEU A 228 3.17 1.02 8.83
CA LEU A 228 3.13 -0.05 7.84
C LEU A 228 2.04 -1.11 8.11
N LEU A 229 1.69 -1.33 9.38
CA LEU A 229 0.77 -2.40 9.80
C LEU A 229 -0.59 -2.41 9.07
N PRO A 230 -1.31 -1.29 8.90
CA PRO A 230 -2.59 -1.29 8.17
C PRO A 230 -2.44 -1.76 6.72
N PHE A 231 -1.34 -1.42 6.06
CA PHE A 231 -1.07 -1.84 4.69
C PHE A 231 -0.72 -3.32 4.60
N ALA A 232 0.08 -3.82 5.55
CA ALA A 232 0.33 -5.25 5.66
C ALA A 232 -0.96 -6.03 5.93
N GLN A 233 -1.89 -5.49 6.73
CA GLN A 233 -3.20 -6.10 6.94
C GLN A 233 -4.03 -6.11 5.64
N ALA A 234 -4.03 -5.01 4.88
CA ALA A 234 -4.71 -4.94 3.60
C ALA A 234 -4.15 -5.96 2.59
N ALA A 235 -2.82 -6.09 2.51
CA ALA A 235 -2.16 -7.11 1.70
C ALA A 235 -2.53 -8.54 2.15
N ALA A 236 -2.50 -8.80 3.47
CA ALA A 236 -2.89 -10.07 4.05
C ALA A 236 -4.34 -10.46 3.69
N ALA A 237 -5.27 -9.51 3.80
CA ALA A 237 -6.68 -9.71 3.46
C ALA A 237 -6.88 -10.03 1.97
N ARG A 238 -6.17 -9.35 1.07
CA ARG A 238 -6.23 -9.61 -0.38
C ARG A 238 -5.75 -11.01 -0.76
N HIS A 239 -4.87 -11.60 0.05
CA HIS A 239 -4.30 -12.92 -0.18
C HIS A 239 -4.98 -14.05 0.59
N GLY A 240 -5.93 -13.75 1.48
CA GLY A 240 -6.43 -14.73 2.44
C GLY A 240 -5.32 -15.33 3.31
N ALA A 241 -4.29 -14.54 3.63
CA ALA A 241 -3.09 -14.98 4.35
C ALA A 241 -2.94 -14.23 5.68
N THR A 242 -2.00 -14.70 6.51
CA THR A 242 -1.47 -13.94 7.66
C THR A 242 -0.08 -13.45 7.31
N LEU A 243 0.18 -12.15 7.49
CA LEU A 243 1.50 -11.56 7.33
C LEU A 243 2.09 -11.23 8.70
N ARG A 244 3.32 -11.66 8.94
CA ARG A 244 4.15 -11.21 10.06
C ARG A 244 4.92 -9.97 9.67
N VAL A 245 4.73 -8.90 10.42
CA VAL A 245 5.56 -7.69 10.39
C VAL A 245 6.46 -7.69 11.61
N ALA A 246 7.77 -7.58 11.42
CA ALA A 246 8.73 -7.62 12.53
C ALA A 246 9.92 -6.70 12.32
N TRP A 247 10.40 -6.12 13.42
CA TRP A 247 11.66 -5.37 13.54
C TRP A 247 12.23 -5.60 14.96
N PRO A 248 13.47 -5.18 15.26
CA PRO A 248 14.04 -5.37 16.60
C PRO A 248 13.12 -4.81 17.69
N GLY A 249 12.72 -5.66 18.64
CA GLY A 249 11.84 -5.28 19.74
C GLY A 249 10.35 -5.18 19.41
N PHE A 250 9.91 -5.58 18.21
CA PHE A 250 8.48 -5.61 17.87
C PHE A 250 8.14 -6.72 16.86
N ARG A 251 6.99 -7.34 17.09
CA ARG A 251 6.41 -8.31 16.16
C ARG A 251 4.89 -8.24 16.20
N ALA A 252 4.28 -8.19 15.03
CA ALA A 252 2.84 -8.29 14.86
C ALA A 252 2.51 -9.26 13.73
N ASP A 253 1.52 -10.13 13.94
CA ASP A 253 0.90 -10.91 12.88
C ASP A 253 -0.44 -10.27 12.54
N VAL A 254 -0.62 -9.90 11.27
CA VAL A 254 -1.83 -9.23 10.76
C VAL A 254 -2.54 -10.14 9.76
N ALA A 255 -3.86 -10.21 9.90
CA ALA A 255 -4.75 -10.94 9.00
C ALA A 255 -6.04 -10.14 8.79
N ALA A 256 -6.93 -10.63 7.93
CA ALA A 256 -8.25 -10.03 7.72
C ALA A 256 -8.99 -9.92 9.07
N GLY A 257 -9.19 -8.69 9.55
CA GLY A 257 -9.89 -8.40 10.80
C GLY A 257 -9.15 -8.76 12.10
N ALA A 258 -7.94 -9.32 12.05
CA ALA A 258 -7.20 -9.78 13.23
C ALA A 258 -5.78 -9.20 13.31
N LEU A 259 -5.33 -8.97 14.54
CA LEU A 259 -3.98 -8.52 14.90
C LEU A 259 -3.55 -9.29 16.15
N ALA A 260 -2.41 -9.98 16.07
CA ALA A 260 -1.76 -10.62 17.20
C ALA A 260 -0.39 -10.01 17.46
N LEU A 261 -0.10 -9.61 18.71
CA LEU A 261 1.18 -9.04 19.09
C LEU A 261 2.10 -10.09 19.72
N GLY A 262 3.37 -10.07 19.34
CA GLY A 262 4.40 -10.82 20.04
C GLY A 262 4.70 -10.23 21.42
N PRO A 263 5.49 -10.93 22.25
CA PRO A 263 5.76 -10.58 23.65
C PRO A 263 6.65 -9.33 23.84
N ALA A 264 6.88 -8.52 22.81
CA ALA A 264 7.89 -7.47 22.84
C ALA A 264 7.33 -6.14 23.35
N GLU A 265 8.08 -5.49 24.26
CA GLU A 265 7.63 -4.34 25.06
C GLU A 265 7.69 -2.96 24.37
N ALA A 266 8.29 -2.83 23.17
CA ALA A 266 8.54 -1.52 22.56
C ALA A 266 8.13 -1.44 21.09
N GLY A 267 6.84 -1.15 20.84
CA GLY A 267 6.32 -0.90 19.49
C GLY A 267 6.55 0.51 18.93
N GLU A 268 6.97 1.47 19.77
CA GLU A 268 7.16 2.86 19.37
C GLU A 268 8.59 3.12 18.89
N ALA A 269 8.92 2.65 17.68
CA ALA A 269 10.16 3.03 17.01
C ALA A 269 9.91 4.23 16.07
N ALA A 270 10.72 5.28 16.16
CA ALA A 270 10.73 6.36 15.17
C ALA A 270 11.36 5.92 13.84
N ARG A 271 12.24 4.91 13.90
CA ARG A 271 12.97 4.37 12.74
C ARG A 271 13.38 2.93 13.03
N ALA A 272 13.31 2.06 12.03
CA ALA A 272 13.83 0.70 12.08
C ALA A 272 14.81 0.48 10.94
N ALA A 273 16.02 0.00 11.25
CA ALA A 273 17.04 -0.30 10.26
C ALA A 273 16.57 -1.39 9.27
N GLU A 274 15.82 -2.35 9.77
CA GLU A 274 15.22 -3.43 8.99
C GLU A 274 13.82 -3.77 9.53
N VAL A 275 12.88 -3.92 8.61
CA VAL A 275 11.51 -4.39 8.85
C VAL A 275 11.25 -5.52 7.87
N THR A 276 10.77 -6.65 8.37
CA THR A 276 10.40 -7.80 7.54
C THR A 276 8.89 -7.94 7.50
N CYS A 277 8.34 -8.22 6.33
CA CYS A 277 6.94 -8.59 6.11
C CYS A 277 6.94 -9.94 5.40
N ARG A 278 6.41 -10.99 6.03
CA ARG A 278 6.42 -12.34 5.43
C ARG A 278 5.15 -13.12 5.75
N PRO A 279 4.69 -14.02 4.87
CA PRO A 279 3.60 -14.93 5.20
C PRO A 279 3.97 -15.84 6.37
N VAL A 280 2.99 -16.14 7.20
CA VAL A 280 3.08 -17.17 8.24
C VAL A 280 1.80 -18.00 8.23
N PRO A 281 1.88 -19.31 8.50
CA PRO A 281 0.71 -20.19 8.46
C PRO A 281 -0.25 -19.97 9.64
N VAL A 282 0.28 -19.62 10.82
CA VAL A 282 -0.49 -19.46 12.05
C VAL A 282 -0.05 -18.16 12.75
N PRO A 283 -1.00 -17.28 13.11
CA PRO A 283 -0.68 -16.10 13.90
C PRO A 283 -0.18 -16.53 15.29
N GLN A 284 0.89 -15.91 15.79
CA GLN A 284 1.39 -16.17 17.15
C GLN A 284 1.32 -14.92 18.02
N GLY A 285 0.95 -15.08 19.28
CA GLY A 285 0.87 -13.98 20.25
C GLY A 285 -0.56 -13.63 20.64
N GLU A 286 -0.72 -12.51 21.33
CA GLU A 286 -1.99 -12.13 21.93
C GLU A 286 -2.84 -11.29 20.98
N GLY A 287 -4.09 -11.69 20.81
CA GLY A 287 -5.07 -10.95 20.01
C GLY A 287 -5.32 -9.57 20.62
N ARG A 288 -5.29 -8.54 19.79
CA ARG A 288 -5.53 -7.17 20.24
C ARG A 288 -6.97 -6.73 19.95
N PRO A 289 -7.73 -6.26 20.94
CA PRO A 289 -9.10 -5.79 20.71
C PRO A 289 -9.14 -4.52 19.86
N ARG A 290 -10.26 -4.33 19.15
CA ARG A 290 -10.55 -3.09 18.43
C ARG A 290 -11.35 -2.14 19.32
N GLY A 291 -10.85 -0.92 19.46
CA GLY A 291 -11.54 0.21 20.07
C GLY A 291 -12.22 1.12 19.04
N TYR A 292 -13.07 2.00 19.54
CA TYR A 292 -13.92 2.91 18.73
C TYR A 292 -13.55 4.39 18.89
N ARG A 293 -12.51 4.69 19.66
CA ARG A 293 -12.04 6.05 19.94
C ARG A 293 -10.55 6.15 19.68
N ALA A 294 -10.14 7.31 19.18
CA ALA A 294 -8.75 7.72 19.13
C ALA A 294 -8.44 8.56 20.37
N ALA A 295 -7.18 8.52 20.78
CA ALA A 295 -6.69 9.28 21.91
C ALA A 295 -5.32 9.81 21.49
N LEU A 296 -5.22 11.12 21.23
CA LEU A 296 -3.98 11.76 20.78
C LEU A 296 -3.38 12.58 21.91
N ARG A 297 -2.06 12.48 22.08
CA ARG A 297 -1.31 13.39 22.94
C ARG A 297 -1.45 14.83 22.42
N PRO A 298 -1.56 15.84 23.30
CA PRO A 298 -1.74 17.24 22.89
C PRO A 298 -0.67 17.73 21.91
N ALA A 299 0.60 17.34 22.12
CA ALA A 299 1.70 17.68 21.22
C ALA A 299 1.53 17.09 19.82
N ALA A 300 1.10 15.83 19.70
CA ALA A 300 0.86 15.18 18.42
C ALA A 300 -0.33 15.83 17.71
N ARG A 301 -1.42 16.09 18.44
CA ARG A 301 -2.60 16.79 17.92
C ARG A 301 -2.22 18.18 17.37
N ALA A 302 -1.53 19.00 18.17
CA ALA A 302 -1.09 20.33 17.77
C ALA A 302 -0.16 20.30 16.54
N ALA A 303 0.70 19.29 16.44
CA ALA A 303 1.54 19.11 15.25
C ALA A 303 0.71 18.79 13.99
N LEU A 304 -0.25 17.88 14.08
CA LEU A 304 -1.14 17.56 12.96
C LEU A 304 -2.01 18.78 12.58
N GLU A 305 -2.53 19.52 13.54
CA GLU A 305 -3.31 20.75 13.29
C GLU A 305 -2.47 21.83 12.59
N ARG A 306 -1.21 22.01 12.99
CA ARG A 306 -0.27 22.91 12.30
C ARG A 306 -0.04 22.55 10.84
N PHE A 307 0.13 21.25 10.54
CA PHE A 307 0.24 20.81 9.14
C PHE A 307 -1.09 21.00 8.41
N ALA A 308 -2.21 20.63 9.02
CA ALA A 308 -3.54 20.79 8.42
C ALA A 308 -3.85 22.25 8.07
N ALA A 309 -3.41 23.20 8.89
CA ALA A 309 -3.58 24.63 8.65
C ALA A 309 -2.96 25.12 7.33
N ARG A 310 -1.93 24.45 6.83
CA ARG A 310 -1.31 24.75 5.53
C ARG A 310 -2.22 24.46 4.33
N THR A 311 -3.32 23.73 4.54
CA THR A 311 -4.32 23.43 3.51
C THR A 311 -5.48 24.42 3.47
N TYR A 312 -5.56 25.33 4.44
CA TYR A 312 -6.65 26.28 4.53
C TYR A 312 -6.43 27.42 3.54
N ALA A 313 -7.50 27.83 2.86
CA ALA A 313 -7.46 29.04 2.06
C ALA A 313 -7.18 30.24 2.98
N PRO A 314 -6.35 31.21 2.56
CA PRO A 314 -6.19 32.45 3.30
C PRO A 314 -7.57 33.10 3.49
N ALA A 315 -7.85 33.60 4.70
CA ALA A 315 -9.06 34.36 4.95
C ALA A 315 -9.03 35.61 4.06
N THR A 316 -9.79 35.59 2.96
CA THR A 316 -9.87 36.72 2.03
C THR A 316 -10.49 37.91 2.75
N GLN A 317 -10.03 39.12 2.43
CA GLN A 317 -10.57 40.37 2.97
C GLN A 317 -12.09 40.50 2.72
N ALA A 318 -12.58 39.93 1.62
CA ALA A 318 -14.00 39.80 1.30
C ALA A 318 -14.78 39.00 2.36
N GLY A 319 -14.22 37.93 2.93
CA GLY A 319 -14.86 37.16 4.01
C GLY A 319 -14.87 37.88 5.37
N ARG A 320 -13.98 38.86 5.57
CA ARG A 320 -14.00 39.73 6.77
C ARG A 320 -15.01 40.87 6.63
N LEU A 321 -15.15 41.43 5.43
CA LEU A 321 -16.10 42.51 5.13
C LEU A 321 -17.54 42.00 4.98
N ALA A 322 -17.75 40.79 4.46
CA ALA A 322 -19.07 40.18 4.27
C ALA A 322 -19.64 39.55 5.55
N GLY A 323 -19.26 40.06 6.74
CA GLY A 323 -19.66 39.62 8.08
C GLY A 323 -20.71 38.52 8.09
N ALA A 324 -20.26 37.27 8.29
CA ALA A 324 -21.17 36.14 8.31
C ALA A 324 -22.15 36.26 9.50
N GLY A 325 -23.35 36.75 9.22
CA GLY A 325 -24.52 36.70 10.10
C GLY A 325 -24.68 37.86 11.08
N ALA A 326 -25.13 39.03 10.59
CA ALA A 326 -25.89 39.99 11.38
C ALA A 326 -26.72 40.90 10.44
N GLY A 327 -27.56 40.29 9.60
CA GLY A 327 -28.65 40.98 8.91
C GLY A 327 -29.90 40.86 9.77
N LEU A 328 -30.32 41.98 10.33
CA LEU A 328 -31.39 42.15 11.31
C LEU A 328 -32.76 41.58 10.86
N THR A 329 -33.46 41.02 11.85
CA THR A 329 -34.92 40.97 12.06
C THR A 329 -35.82 41.37 10.89
N ASP A 330 -36.67 40.44 10.45
CA ASP A 330 -38.01 40.81 10.03
C ASP A 330 -39.02 39.94 10.79
N ASN A 331 -39.83 40.59 11.58
CA ASN A 331 -40.92 40.03 12.36
C ASN A 331 -42.07 41.00 12.16
N ASP A 332 -42.89 40.73 11.15
CA ASP A 332 -44.27 41.20 10.97
C ASP A 332 -45.04 40.19 10.10
#